data_AF-A0A7C3R5Z6-F1
#
_entry.id   AF-A0A7C3R5Z6-F1
#
_cell.length_a   1.000
_cell.length_b   1.000
_cell.length_c   1.000
_cell.angle_alpha   90.00
_cell.angle_beta   90.00
_cell.angle_gamma   90.00
#
_symmetry.space_group_name_H-M   'P 1'
#
loop_
_entity.id
_entity.type
_entity.pdbx_description
1 polymer ?
#
loop_
_entity_poly.entity_id
_entity_poly.type
_entity_poly.pdbx_seq_one_letter_code
_entity_poly.pdbx_strand_id
1 'polypeptide(L)'
;MILSNQEQLYTKAISIIDKGRNSVITSIYKETTKSYYLLGRLIVEDEQKGEEKAEYGKSLIKNLSKKLTIKYGKGFSVSTLKDCRKFYQKLQLLMERLECTKSQSVIGELNFQLSFTHYTYLMGCDDSSIAITKIENNELIFHKKISQEKEHANYGGVVP
;
A
#
# COMPACT_ATOMS: atom_id res chain seq x y z
N MET A 1 -12.11 -12.47 -39.79
CA MET A 1 -11.95 -11.23 -40.58
C MET A 1 -10.46 -10.89 -40.57
N ILE A 2 -9.76 -11.00 -41.71
CA ILE A 2 -8.30 -10.77 -41.78
C ILE A 2 -8.09 -9.25 -41.72
N LEU A 3 -7.42 -8.75 -40.67
CA LEU A 3 -7.06 -7.34 -40.55
C LEU A 3 -6.16 -6.94 -41.72
N SER A 4 -6.44 -5.79 -42.34
CA SER A 4 -5.60 -5.25 -43.41
C SER A 4 -4.16 -5.05 -42.93
N ASN A 5 -3.19 -5.07 -43.85
CA ASN A 5 -1.77 -4.88 -43.49
C ASN A 5 -1.53 -3.56 -42.73
N GLN A 6 -2.31 -2.52 -43.04
CA GLN A 6 -2.27 -1.23 -42.33
C GLN A 6 -2.82 -1.33 -40.90
N GLU A 7 -3.93 -2.05 -40.69
CA GLU A 7 -4.51 -2.31 -39.35
C GLU A 7 -3.56 -3.13 -38.46
N GLN A 8 -2.85 -4.10 -39.04
CA GLN A 8 -1.85 -4.88 -38.33
C GLN A 8 -0.63 -4.04 -37.93
N LEU A 9 -0.16 -3.16 -38.83
CA LEU A 9 0.92 -2.22 -38.53
C LEU A 9 0.51 -1.25 -37.42
N TYR A 10 -0.71 -0.70 -37.50
CA TYR A 10 -1.27 0.21 -36.50
C TYR A 10 -1.36 -0.44 -35.11
N THR A 11 -1.91 -1.65 -35.03
CA THR A 11 -2.01 -2.41 -33.77
C THR A 11 -0.63 -2.70 -33.16
N LYS A 12 0.36 -3.06 -34.00
CA LYS A 12 1.74 -3.28 -33.55
C LYS A 12 2.37 -1.99 -33.02
N ALA A 13 2.17 -0.86 -33.70
CA ALA A 13 2.68 0.43 -33.26
C ALA A 13 2.10 0.84 -31.90
N ILE A 14 0.78 0.68 -31.70
CA ILE A 14 0.13 0.90 -30.40
C ILE A 14 0.76 0.00 -29.33
N SER A 15 0.89 -1.30 -29.61
CA SER A 15 1.47 -2.24 -28.64
C SER A 15 2.88 -1.87 -28.20
N ILE A 16 3.72 -1.38 -29.12
CA ILE A 16 5.09 -0.92 -28.79
C ILE A 16 5.04 0.30 -27.87
N ILE A 17 4.21 1.29 -28.19
CA ILE A 17 4.06 2.52 -27.39
C ILE A 17 3.52 2.19 -26.00
N ASP A 18 2.48 1.37 -25.91
CA ASP A 18 1.85 1.01 -24.65
C ASP A 18 2.79 0.18 -23.77
N LYS A 19 3.57 -0.74 -24.35
CA LYS A 19 4.61 -1.47 -23.62
C LYS A 19 5.63 -0.53 -23.00
N GLY A 20 6.11 0.46 -23.75
CA GLY A 20 7.04 1.46 -23.23
C GLY A 20 6.43 2.27 -22.07
N ARG A 21 5.21 2.78 -22.26
CA ARG A 21 4.49 3.54 -21.22
C ARG A 21 4.25 2.73 -19.95
N ASN A 22 3.76 1.50 -20.10
CA ASN A 22 3.46 0.61 -18.98
C ASN A 22 4.73 0.22 -18.20
N SER A 23 5.87 0.06 -18.88
CA SER A 23 7.15 -0.20 -18.22
C SER A 23 7.58 0.97 -17.32
N VAL A 24 7.46 2.20 -17.81
CA VAL A 24 7.77 3.42 -17.04
C VAL A 24 6.82 3.56 -15.85
N ILE A 25 5.51 3.43 -16.08
CA ILE A 25 4.49 3.54 -15.04
C ILE A 25 4.71 2.52 -13.92
N THR A 26 4.96 1.25 -14.28
CA THR A 26 5.25 0.19 -13.31
C THR A 26 6.49 0.50 -12.48
N SER A 27 7.54 1.02 -13.11
CA SER A 27 8.77 1.41 -12.42
C SER A 27 8.52 2.54 -11.42
N ILE A 28 7.74 3.55 -11.82
CA ILE A 28 7.35 4.66 -10.94
C ILE A 28 6.54 4.15 -9.76
N TYR A 29 5.54 3.28 -10.01
CA TYR A 29 4.71 2.73 -8.94
C TYR A 29 5.54 1.94 -7.94
N LYS A 30 6.45 1.08 -8.42
CA LYS A 30 7.36 0.31 -7.58
C LYS A 30 8.18 1.21 -6.65
N GLU A 31 8.91 2.18 -7.20
CA GLU A 31 9.81 3.04 -6.43
C GLU A 31 9.07 4.00 -5.51
N THR A 32 7.93 4.53 -5.97
CA THR A 32 7.12 5.47 -5.19
C THR A 32 6.45 4.76 -4.01
N THR A 33 5.81 3.61 -4.24
CA THR A 33 5.17 2.83 -3.17
C THR A 33 6.20 2.34 -2.15
N LYS A 34 7.37 1.90 -2.61
CA LYS A 34 8.50 1.56 -1.73
C LYS A 34 8.93 2.75 -0.86
N SER A 35 9.02 3.95 -1.43
CA SER A 35 9.37 5.16 -0.69
C SER A 35 8.34 5.48 0.40
N TYR A 36 7.04 5.36 0.10
CA TYR A 36 5.98 5.57 1.10
C TYR A 36 5.98 4.49 2.19
N TYR A 37 6.27 3.24 1.85
CA TYR A 37 6.46 2.18 2.84
C TYR A 37 7.61 2.50 3.81
N LEU A 38 8.78 2.87 3.28
CA LEU A 38 9.95 3.22 4.10
C LEU A 38 9.68 4.45 4.97
N LEU A 39 8.93 5.43 4.45
CA LEU A 39 8.50 6.58 5.22
C LEU A 39 7.57 6.18 6.37
N GLY A 40 6.63 5.26 6.12
CA GLY A 40 5.78 4.69 7.16
C GLY A 40 6.57 3.96 8.25
N ARG A 41 7.56 3.16 7.85
CA ARG A 41 8.49 2.49 8.76
C ARG A 41 9.23 3.49 9.65
N LEU A 42 9.81 4.53 9.05
CA LEU A 42 10.52 5.58 9.77
C LEU A 42 9.63 6.25 10.83
N ILE A 43 8.38 6.55 10.49
CA ILE A 43 7.41 7.16 11.42
C ILE A 43 7.14 6.23 12.60
N VAL A 44 6.86 4.94 12.34
CA VAL A 44 6.55 3.98 13.42
C VAL A 44 7.75 3.74 14.34
N GLU A 45 8.95 3.58 13.77
CA GLU A 45 10.16 3.37 14.57
C GLU A 45 10.50 4.59 15.44
N ASP A 46 10.20 5.81 14.99
CA ASP A 46 10.38 7.03 15.78
C ASP A 46 9.32 7.17 16.89
N GLU A 47 8.05 6.87 16.58
CA GLU A 47 6.95 6.86 17.56
C GLU A 47 7.18 5.83 18.68
N GLN A 48 7.81 4.69 18.38
CA GLN A 48 8.15 3.67 19.38
C GLN A 48 9.30 4.08 20.32
N LYS A 49 10.21 4.95 19.86
CA LYS A 49 11.37 5.41 20.65
C LYS A 49 11.02 6.57 21.59
N GLY A 50 10.11 7.44 21.18
CA GLY A 50 9.56 8.50 22.02
C GLY A 50 8.26 8.03 22.63
N GLU A 51 8.29 7.38 23.80
CA GLU A 51 7.16 6.88 24.61
C GLU A 51 5.77 7.07 23.98
N GLU A 52 5.10 5.98 23.58
CA GLU A 52 3.79 5.84 22.89
C GLU A 52 2.66 6.82 23.30
N LYS A 53 2.89 8.13 23.20
CA LYS A 53 1.94 9.17 23.52
C LYS A 53 1.30 9.55 22.20
N ALA A 54 -0.01 9.31 22.11
CA ALA A 54 -0.81 9.70 20.95
C ALA A 54 -0.62 11.19 20.59
N GLU A 55 -0.29 12.03 21.57
CA GLU A 55 0.02 13.45 21.37
C GLU A 55 1.40 13.68 20.70
N TYR A 56 2.43 12.92 21.08
CA TYR A 56 3.76 12.97 20.44
C TYR A 56 3.66 12.58 18.96
N GLY A 57 3.04 11.44 18.64
CA GLY A 57 2.85 11.00 17.25
C GLY A 57 2.03 11.98 16.40
N LYS A 58 0.98 12.60 16.99
CA LYS A 58 0.22 13.67 16.33
C LYS A 58 1.11 14.88 16.00
N SER A 59 1.97 15.29 16.94
CA SER A 59 2.88 16.42 16.75
C SER A 59 4.00 16.11 15.73
N LEU A 60 4.54 14.89 15.75
CA LEU A 60 5.57 14.39 14.85
C LEU A 60 5.09 14.46 13.40
N ILE A 61 3.96 13.81 13.10
CA ILE A 61 3.40 13.77 11.73
C ILE A 61 3.07 15.19 11.24
N LYS A 62 2.54 16.05 12.10
CA LYS A 62 2.22 17.44 11.74
C LYS A 62 3.47 18.24 11.37
N ASN A 63 4.52 18.14 12.18
CA ASN A 63 5.79 18.81 11.93
C ASN A 63 6.50 18.27 10.68
N LEU A 64 6.49 16.94 10.51
CA LEU A 64 7.09 16.26 9.36
C LEU A 64 6.36 16.64 8.06
N SER A 65 5.03 16.67 8.07
CA SER A 65 4.22 17.09 6.93
C SER A 65 4.54 18.52 6.51
N LYS A 66 4.68 19.45 7.46
CA LYS A 66 5.05 20.84 7.17
C LYS A 66 6.41 20.91 6.47
N LYS A 67 7.44 20.24 7.02
CA LYS A 67 8.79 20.24 6.45
C LYS A 67 8.84 19.59 5.06
N LEU A 68 8.18 18.44 4.88
CA LEU A 68 8.15 17.73 3.60
C LEU A 68 7.36 18.49 2.54
N THR A 69 6.25 19.12 2.90
CA THR A 69 5.47 19.95 1.97
C THR A 69 6.27 21.17 1.52
N ILE A 70 7.07 21.78 2.40
CA ILE A 70 7.97 22.88 2.01
C ILE A 70 9.04 22.39 1.02
N LYS A 71 9.61 21.20 1.25
CA LYS A 71 10.71 20.68 0.43
C LYS A 71 10.26 20.10 -0.92
N TYR A 72 9.14 19.40 -0.95
CA TYR A 72 8.70 18.58 -2.09
C TYR A 72 7.34 18.99 -2.66
N GLY A 73 6.60 19.88 -1.99
CA GLY A 73 5.32 20.38 -2.45
C GLY A 73 4.15 19.45 -2.14
N LYS A 74 3.16 19.44 -3.04
CA LYS A 74 1.91 18.66 -2.89
C LYS A 74 2.23 17.16 -2.81
N GLY A 75 1.47 16.45 -1.96
CA GLY A 75 1.62 15.00 -1.75
C GLY A 75 2.18 14.60 -0.38
N PHE A 76 2.70 15.54 0.42
CA PHE A 76 3.22 15.24 1.77
C PHE A 76 2.34 15.81 2.89
N SER A 77 1.03 15.70 2.71
CA SER A 77 0.03 16.14 3.69
C SER A 77 0.06 15.28 4.95
N VAL A 78 -0.53 15.78 6.04
CA VAL A 78 -0.71 15.03 7.29
C VAL A 78 -1.45 13.72 7.04
N SER A 79 -2.47 13.74 6.17
CA SER A 79 -3.22 12.54 5.79
C SER A 79 -2.32 11.52 5.09
N THR A 80 -1.52 11.95 4.11
CA THR A 80 -0.62 11.06 3.38
C THR A 80 0.39 10.38 4.31
N LEU A 81 0.96 11.12 5.28
CA LEU A 81 1.87 10.54 6.25
C LEU A 81 1.19 9.55 7.21
N LYS A 82 -0.07 9.82 7.61
CA LYS A 82 -0.88 8.85 8.36
C LYS A 82 -1.14 7.60 7.54
N ASP A 83 -1.38 7.73 6.24
CA ASP A 83 -1.58 6.59 5.34
C ASP A 83 -0.30 5.77 5.17
N CYS A 84 0.87 6.43 5.06
CA CYS A 84 2.17 5.74 5.06
C CYS A 84 2.36 4.92 6.35
N ARG A 85 2.06 5.53 7.51
CA ARG A 85 2.12 4.85 8.81
C ARG A 85 1.21 3.62 8.86
N LYS A 86 -0.07 3.79 8.47
CA LYS A 86 -1.04 2.68 8.41
C LYS A 86 -0.59 1.58 7.45
N PHE A 87 -0.03 1.95 6.31
CA PHE A 87 0.47 1.03 5.30
C PHE A 87 1.54 0.11 5.86
N TYR A 88 2.55 0.69 6.52
CA TYR A 88 3.60 -0.07 7.16
C TYR A 88 3.04 -1.02 8.25
N GLN A 89 2.17 -0.52 9.14
CA GLN A 89 1.59 -1.32 10.22
C GLN A 89 0.74 -2.49 9.72
N LYS A 90 -0.14 -2.26 8.73
CA LYS A 90 -0.97 -3.33 8.15
C LYS A 90 -0.12 -4.40 7.49
N LEU A 91 0.91 -3.99 6.75
CA LEU A 91 1.80 -4.91 6.07
C LEU A 91 2.67 -5.71 7.05
N GLN A 92 3.19 -5.07 8.10
CA GLN A 92 3.89 -5.73 9.19
C GLN A 92 3.03 -6.83 9.84
N LEU A 93 1.76 -6.52 10.15
CA LEU A 93 0.80 -7.48 10.69
C LEU A 93 0.52 -8.65 9.74
N LEU A 94 0.46 -8.39 8.43
CA LEU A 94 0.27 -9.46 7.44
C LEU A 94 1.47 -10.38 7.38
N MET A 95 2.67 -9.82 7.38
CA MET A 95 3.91 -10.60 7.33
C MET A 95 4.08 -11.49 8.56
N GLU A 96 3.77 -10.98 9.76
CA GLU A 96 3.80 -11.78 10.99
C GLU A 96 2.83 -12.95 10.96
N ARG A 97 1.66 -12.78 10.32
CA ARG A 97 0.62 -13.82 10.22
C ARG A 97 0.92 -14.91 9.20
N LEU A 98 1.83 -14.67 8.26
CA LEU A 98 2.14 -15.60 7.17
C LEU A 98 3.34 -16.49 7.45
N GLU A 99 3.91 -16.43 8.66
CA GLU A 99 5.15 -17.14 9.02
C GLU A 99 6.30 -16.87 8.03
N CYS A 100 6.20 -15.80 7.23
CA CYS A 100 7.28 -15.31 6.40
C CYS A 100 8.36 -14.81 7.36
N THR A 101 9.37 -15.68 7.56
CA THR A 101 10.48 -15.45 8.48
C THR A 101 11.09 -14.08 8.28
N LYS A 102 11.55 -13.47 9.37
CA LYS A 102 12.29 -12.20 9.46
C LYS A 102 13.66 -12.28 8.76
N SER A 103 13.75 -12.91 7.59
CA SER A 103 14.96 -12.97 6.79
C SER A 103 15.05 -11.69 5.97
N GLN A 104 15.87 -10.76 6.44
CA GLN A 104 16.83 -9.93 5.69
C GLN A 104 16.60 -9.71 4.16
N SER A 105 15.39 -9.45 3.71
CA SER A 105 15.07 -9.33 2.26
C SER A 105 13.68 -8.75 1.98
N VAL A 106 12.87 -8.48 3.00
CA VAL A 106 11.47 -8.01 2.86
C VAL A 106 11.31 -6.84 1.88
N ILE A 107 12.29 -5.92 1.86
CA ILE A 107 12.28 -4.75 0.96
C ILE A 107 12.67 -5.12 -0.50
N GLY A 108 13.43 -6.21 -0.69
CA GLY A 108 13.79 -6.79 -1.98
C GLY A 108 12.70 -7.69 -2.56
N GLU A 109 11.93 -8.37 -1.72
CA GLU A 109 10.85 -9.29 -2.12
C GLU A 109 9.48 -8.63 -2.28
N LEU A 110 9.24 -7.47 -1.65
CA LEU A 110 8.01 -6.73 -1.90
C LEU A 110 8.01 -6.07 -3.28
N ASN A 111 7.45 -6.79 -4.23
CA ASN A 111 7.21 -6.30 -5.58
C ASN A 111 5.89 -5.49 -5.59
N PHE A 112 5.98 -4.21 -5.24
CA PHE A 112 4.83 -3.30 -5.36
C PHE A 112 4.49 -3.08 -6.83
N GLN A 113 3.42 -3.71 -7.30
CA GLN A 113 2.94 -3.58 -8.68
C GLN A 113 1.89 -2.48 -8.85
N LEU A 114 1.31 -2.00 -7.74
CA LEU A 114 0.23 -1.04 -7.73
C LEU A 114 0.71 0.32 -7.20
N SER A 115 0.02 1.38 -7.62
CA SER A 115 0.28 2.72 -7.12
C SER A 115 -0.04 2.80 -5.61
N PHE A 116 0.63 3.71 -4.91
CA PHE A 116 0.35 3.95 -3.50
C PHE A 116 -1.12 4.32 -3.25
N THR A 117 -1.74 5.10 -4.14
CA THR A 117 -3.16 5.44 -4.05
C THR A 117 -4.07 4.21 -4.07
N HIS A 118 -3.71 3.20 -4.86
CA HIS A 118 -4.42 1.94 -4.89
C HIS A 118 -4.30 1.20 -3.55
N TYR A 119 -3.10 1.17 -2.96
CA TYR A 119 -2.91 0.62 -1.61
C TYR A 119 -3.70 1.40 -0.56
N THR A 120 -3.76 2.73 -0.63
CA THR A 120 -4.58 3.54 0.30
C THR A 120 -6.06 3.22 0.17
N TYR A 121 -6.55 2.99 -1.05
CA TYR A 121 -7.92 2.57 -1.29
C TYR A 121 -8.20 1.19 -0.71
N LEU A 122 -7.35 0.19 -1.01
CA LEU A 122 -7.46 -1.16 -0.45
C LEU A 122 -7.42 -1.18 1.08
N MET A 123 -6.62 -0.28 1.68
CA MET A 123 -6.57 -0.13 3.13
C MET A 123 -7.80 0.57 3.72
N GLY A 124 -8.53 1.36 2.92
CA GLY A 124 -9.75 2.05 3.32
C GLY A 124 -11.02 1.25 3.11
N CYS A 125 -10.96 0.16 2.34
CA CYS A 125 -12.05 -0.81 2.26
C CYS A 125 -12.20 -1.52 3.61
N ASP A 126 -13.25 -1.15 4.35
CA ASP A 126 -13.70 -1.80 5.59
C ASP A 126 -14.40 -3.15 5.35
N ASP A 127 -14.24 -3.72 4.15
CA ASP A 127 -14.58 -5.10 3.83
C ASP A 127 -13.54 -6.02 4.46
N SER A 128 -13.51 -6.00 5.79
CA SER A 128 -13.70 -7.10 6.73
C SER A 128 -13.15 -8.46 6.32
N SER A 129 -12.22 -8.60 5.39
CA SER A 129 -11.50 -9.83 5.09
C SER A 129 -10.26 -9.55 4.26
N ILE A 130 -9.12 -10.04 4.71
CA ILE A 130 -7.93 -10.16 3.87
C ILE A 130 -7.98 -11.53 3.20
N ALA A 131 -7.75 -11.57 1.89
CA ALA A 131 -7.53 -12.80 1.15
C ALA A 131 -6.19 -12.71 0.40
N ILE A 132 -5.43 -13.80 0.40
CA ILE A 132 -4.18 -13.94 -0.34
C ILE A 132 -4.38 -15.13 -1.26
N THR A 133 -4.14 -14.91 -2.55
CA THR A 133 -4.20 -15.94 -3.58
C THR A 133 -2.83 -16.13 -4.22
N LYS A 134 -2.55 -17.34 -4.70
CA LYS A 134 -1.41 -17.61 -5.58
C LYS A 134 -1.63 -16.87 -6.89
N ILE A 135 -0.60 -16.16 -7.36
CA ILE A 135 -0.67 -15.40 -8.62
C ILE A 135 -0.90 -16.32 -9.83
N GLU A 136 -0.34 -17.54 -9.79
CA GLU A 136 -0.33 -18.46 -10.92
C GLU A 136 -1.69 -19.09 -11.22
N ASN A 137 -2.49 -19.39 -10.19
CA ASN A 137 -3.73 -20.15 -10.33
C ASN A 137 -4.91 -19.56 -9.54
N ASN A 138 -4.75 -18.37 -8.96
CA ASN A 138 -5.74 -17.71 -8.08
C ASN A 138 -6.19 -18.57 -6.89
N GLU A 139 -5.45 -19.60 -6.54
CA GLU A 139 -5.77 -20.47 -5.42
C GLU A 139 -5.64 -19.70 -4.10
N LEU A 140 -6.66 -19.77 -3.27
CA LEU A 140 -6.71 -19.08 -1.99
C LEU A 140 -5.70 -19.72 -1.01
N ILE A 141 -4.65 -18.98 -0.68
CA ILE A 141 -3.64 -19.37 0.32
C ILE A 141 -4.15 -19.03 1.72
N PHE A 142 -4.82 -17.89 1.85
CA PHE A 142 -5.26 -17.38 3.13
C PHE A 142 -6.51 -16.55 2.95
N HIS A 143 -7.49 -16.72 3.83
CA HIS A 143 -8.55 -15.74 4.02
C HIS A 143 -8.80 -15.54 5.50
N LYS A 144 -8.99 -14.29 5.92
CA LYS A 144 -9.38 -13.99 7.29
C LYS A 144 -10.27 -12.78 7.34
N LYS A 145 -11.48 -12.97 7.89
CA LYS A 145 -12.43 -11.89 8.15
C LYS A 145 -11.83 -10.92 9.18
N ILE A 146 -11.50 -9.68 8.79
CA ILE A 146 -11.05 -8.59 9.68
C ILE A 146 -12.26 -7.72 10.05
N SER A 147 -13.38 -8.36 10.40
CA SER A 147 -14.56 -7.65 10.87
C SER A 147 -14.35 -7.22 12.32
N GLN A 148 -14.71 -5.96 12.65
CA GLN A 148 -14.79 -5.49 14.04
C GLN A 148 -15.94 -6.14 14.82
N GLU A 149 -16.79 -6.95 14.19
CA GLU A 149 -17.94 -7.62 14.84
C GLU A 149 -17.56 -8.39 16.12
N LYS A 150 -16.33 -8.94 16.21
CA LYS A 150 -15.92 -9.68 17.42
C LYS A 150 -15.73 -8.78 18.66
N GLU A 151 -15.44 -7.49 18.48
CA GLU A 151 -15.37 -6.50 19.58
C GLU A 151 -16.72 -5.78 19.80
N HIS A 152 -17.50 -5.58 18.74
CA HIS A 152 -18.83 -4.94 18.84
C HIS A 152 -19.93 -5.89 19.33
N ALA A 153 -19.73 -7.20 19.26
CA ALA A 153 -20.66 -8.20 19.83
C ALA A 153 -20.88 -8.01 21.35
N ASN A 154 -19.91 -7.43 22.07
CA ASN A 154 -20.06 -7.12 23.49
C ASN A 154 -20.89 -5.85 23.76
N TYR A 155 -21.15 -5.00 22.76
CA TYR A 155 -21.81 -3.71 22.92
C TYR A 155 -23.14 -3.56 22.16
N GLY A 156 -23.66 -4.66 21.58
CA GLY A 156 -25.09 -4.87 21.33
C GLY A 156 -25.87 -3.72 20.70
N GLY A 157 -25.30 -3.01 19.72
CA GLY A 157 -25.97 -1.91 19.04
C GLY A 157 -25.71 -1.94 17.55
N VAL A 158 -26.76 -1.96 16.75
CA VAL A 158 -26.67 -1.70 15.31
C VAL A 158 -26.48 -0.18 15.17
N VAL A 159 -25.33 0.25 14.65
CA VAL A 159 -25.14 1.64 14.25
C VAL A 159 -25.92 1.84 12.95
N PRO A 160 -26.88 2.78 12.88
CA PRO A 160 -27.69 3.01 11.69
C PRO A 160 -26.88 3.52 10.49
#